data_AF-B9ETL6-F1
#
_entry.id   AF-B9ETL6-F1
#
_cell.length_a   1.000
_cell.length_b   1.000
_cell.length_c   1.000
_cell.angle_alpha   90.00
_cell.angle_beta   90.00
_cell.angle_gamma   90.00
#
_symmetry.space_group_name_H-M   'P 1'
#
loop_
_entity.id
_entity.type
_entity.pdbx_description
1 polymer ?
#
loop_
_entity_poly.entity_id
_entity_poly.type
_entity_poly.pdbx_seq_one_letter_code
_entity_poly.pdbx_strand_id
1 'polypeptide(L)'
;MGGKLLPAAAFAGSAPPLSQVATSAAHGEDSPYFAGWKAYDEDPYHAVDNPDGVIQMGLAENQVSFDLLEAYLRDHPEAAGWSTGGAGAGSFRDNALFQDYHGLKSFRKAMASFMGKIRGGKARFDPDHIVLTAGATAANELLTFILANPGDALLIPTPYYPGFDRDLRWRTGVNIVPVRCDSANGFQVTVAALQAAYDEAAAVGMRARAVLITNPSNPLGTTVRRKMLDDILDFVSRNDIHLISDEIYSGSVFAAPDLVSVAELVEARGRRRHRRPRPHRLQPLQGPGPPGGSASAWSTPTTTPS
;
A
#
# COMPACT_ATOMS: atom_id res chain seq x y z
N MET A 1 24.40 7.92 -9.94
CA MET A 1 24.70 8.94 -10.97
C MET A 1 24.97 10.26 -10.28
N GLY A 2 26.22 10.72 -10.26
CA GLY A 2 26.56 12.06 -9.77
C GLY A 2 26.63 13.02 -10.96
N GLY A 3 25.58 13.80 -11.17
CA GLY A 3 25.61 14.89 -12.14
C GLY A 3 26.17 16.15 -11.48
N LYS A 4 27.26 16.71 -12.01
CA LYS A 4 27.65 18.09 -11.71
C LYS A 4 26.74 19.01 -12.51
N LEU A 5 26.02 19.91 -11.85
CA LEU A 5 25.39 21.05 -12.51
C LEU A 5 26.48 21.89 -13.16
N LEU A 6 26.33 22.19 -14.45
CA LEU A 6 27.24 23.08 -15.17
C LEU A 6 27.14 24.49 -14.55
N PRO A 7 28.27 25.21 -14.39
CA PRO A 7 28.26 26.55 -13.82
C PRO A 7 27.39 27.50 -14.65
N ALA A 8 26.58 28.30 -13.95
CA ALA A 8 25.54 29.17 -14.52
C ALA A 8 26.05 30.19 -15.55
N ALA A 9 27.36 30.45 -15.61
CA ALA A 9 27.97 31.43 -16.50
C ALA A 9 27.97 31.05 -18.00
N ALA A 10 27.52 29.85 -18.38
CA ALA A 10 27.55 29.39 -19.77
C ALA A 10 26.26 29.70 -20.58
N PHE A 11 25.21 30.24 -19.98
CA PHE A 11 23.94 30.47 -20.67
C PHE A 11 23.57 31.96 -20.70
N ALA A 12 23.67 32.57 -21.87
CA ALA A 12 23.18 33.92 -22.18
C ALA A 12 21.64 33.98 -22.33
N GLY A 13 20.90 33.09 -21.66
CA GLY A 13 19.44 33.01 -21.69
C GLY A 13 18.88 32.62 -20.32
N SER A 14 17.62 32.94 -20.05
CA SER A 14 16.95 32.55 -18.80
C SER A 14 17.01 31.03 -18.62
N ALA A 15 17.44 30.57 -17.45
CA ALA A 15 17.45 29.14 -17.11
C ALA A 15 16.07 28.50 -17.37
N PRO A 16 16.01 27.25 -17.86
CA PRO A 16 14.73 26.57 -18.04
C PRO A 16 13.96 26.52 -16.71
N PRO A 17 12.65 26.80 -16.70
CA PRO A 17 11.86 26.80 -15.47
C PRO A 17 11.78 25.39 -14.88
N LEU A 18 11.76 25.32 -13.55
CA LEU A 18 11.51 24.08 -12.82
C LEU A 18 10.04 23.64 -13.01
N SER A 19 9.78 22.34 -12.81
CA SER A 19 8.42 21.81 -12.84
C SER A 19 7.58 22.33 -11.67
N GLN A 20 6.24 22.29 -11.81
CA GLN A 20 5.33 22.66 -10.71
C GLN A 20 5.55 21.80 -9.46
N VAL A 21 5.86 20.51 -9.60
CA VAL A 21 6.17 19.63 -8.46
C VAL A 21 7.38 20.14 -7.69
N ALA A 22 8.44 20.56 -8.41
CA ALA A 22 9.69 21.03 -7.82
C ALA A 22 9.57 22.40 -7.15
N THR A 23 8.63 23.25 -7.59
CA THR A 23 8.39 24.59 -7.01
C THR A 23 7.18 24.64 -6.07
N SER A 24 6.40 23.57 -5.97
CA SER A 24 5.23 23.51 -5.09
C SER A 24 5.62 23.37 -3.63
N ALA A 25 4.85 24.00 -2.74
CA ALA A 25 4.95 23.79 -1.29
C ALA A 25 4.28 22.48 -0.82
N ALA A 26 3.81 21.62 -1.73
CA ALA A 26 3.03 20.42 -1.41
C ALA A 26 3.83 19.32 -0.69
N HIS A 27 5.17 19.42 -0.65
CA HIS A 27 6.03 18.55 0.15
C HIS A 27 5.97 18.85 1.65
N GLY A 28 5.54 20.06 2.04
CA GLY A 28 5.18 20.41 3.42
C GLY A 28 6.34 20.72 4.38
N GLU A 29 7.58 20.90 3.91
CA GLU A 29 8.76 21.11 4.77
C GLU A 29 8.70 22.38 5.65
N ASP A 30 7.97 23.42 5.22
CA ASP A 30 7.80 24.67 5.97
C ASP A 30 6.68 24.61 7.03
N SER A 31 6.28 23.41 7.44
CA SER A 31 5.18 23.21 8.39
C SER A 31 5.53 23.66 9.82
N PRO A 32 4.62 24.36 10.53
CA PRO A 32 4.81 24.68 11.94
C PRO A 32 4.91 23.43 12.84
N TYR A 33 4.44 22.27 12.37
CA TYR A 33 4.53 21.02 13.11
C TYR A 33 5.98 20.50 13.27
N PHE A 34 6.95 21.04 12.51
CA PHE A 34 8.37 20.72 12.68
C PHE A 34 9.05 21.45 13.84
N ALA A 35 8.37 22.35 14.54
CA ALA A 35 8.96 23.10 15.65
C ALA A 35 9.56 22.18 16.75
N GLY A 36 8.86 21.09 17.10
CA GLY A 36 9.37 20.12 18.07
C GLY A 36 10.59 19.33 17.55
N TRP A 37 10.63 19.02 16.25
CA TRP A 37 11.78 18.35 15.64
C TRP A 37 13.01 19.26 15.62
N LYS A 38 12.83 20.53 15.26
CA LYS A 38 13.90 21.54 15.30
C LYS A 38 14.45 21.73 16.72
N ALA A 39 13.58 21.79 17.72
CA ALA A 39 14.00 21.86 19.12
C ALA A 39 14.86 20.66 19.54
N TYR A 40 14.50 19.44 19.10
CA TYR A 40 15.32 18.25 19.32
C TYR A 40 16.67 18.31 18.61
N ASP A 41 16.70 18.71 17.34
CA ASP A 41 17.95 18.81 16.56
C ASP A 41 18.91 19.88 17.13
N GLU A 42 18.37 20.97 17.69
CA GLU A 42 19.13 22.07 18.30
C GLU A 42 19.68 21.72 19.68
N ASP A 43 18.95 20.94 20.48
CA ASP A 43 19.31 20.61 21.87
C ASP A 43 18.99 19.14 22.20
N PRO A 44 19.69 18.16 21.60
CA PRO A 44 19.36 16.75 21.79
C PRO A 44 19.79 16.26 23.17
N TYR A 45 18.90 15.54 23.86
CA TYR A 45 19.22 14.85 25.10
C TYR A 45 20.39 13.87 24.92
N HIS A 46 21.32 13.88 25.88
CA HIS A 46 22.33 12.84 26.04
C HIS A 46 22.56 12.57 27.53
N ALA A 47 22.51 11.31 27.95
CA ALA A 47 22.48 10.95 29.37
C ALA A 47 23.68 11.45 30.20
N VAL A 48 24.82 11.73 29.55
CA VAL A 48 26.04 12.21 30.21
C VAL A 48 26.36 13.64 29.78
N ASP A 49 26.42 13.89 28.48
CA ASP A 49 26.91 15.16 27.92
C ASP A 49 25.86 16.26 27.86
N ASN A 50 24.57 15.91 27.83
CA ASN A 50 23.46 16.87 27.78
C ASN A 50 22.20 16.34 28.48
N PRO A 51 22.22 16.14 29.81
CA PRO A 51 21.13 15.50 30.53
C PRO A 51 19.84 16.35 30.58
N ASP A 52 19.92 17.65 30.28
CA ASP A 52 18.80 18.58 30.26
C ASP A 52 18.22 18.80 28.84
N GLY A 53 18.82 18.16 27.82
CA GLY A 53 18.36 18.28 26.43
C GLY A 53 17.00 17.64 26.17
N VAL A 54 16.47 17.88 24.98
CA VAL A 54 15.18 17.39 24.50
C VAL A 54 15.23 15.89 24.21
N ILE A 55 14.36 15.12 24.86
CA ILE A 55 14.21 13.67 24.62
C ILE A 55 13.30 13.44 23.40
N GLN A 56 13.78 12.65 22.44
CA GLN A 56 12.99 12.29 21.26
C GLN A 56 11.87 11.30 21.63
N MET A 57 10.62 11.72 21.46
CA MET A 57 9.42 10.89 21.64
C MET A 57 8.44 11.00 20.46
N GLY A 58 8.80 11.72 19.39
CA GLY A 58 7.97 11.94 18.21
C GLY A 58 8.26 10.98 17.05
N LEU A 59 9.36 10.22 17.10
CA LEU A 59 9.74 9.26 16.06
C LEU A 59 9.21 7.86 16.37
N ALA A 60 8.40 7.30 15.46
CA ALA A 60 7.93 5.93 15.56
C ALA A 60 9.01 4.95 15.07
N GLU A 61 9.93 4.57 15.95
CA GLU A 61 11.00 3.62 15.68
C GLU A 61 10.99 2.46 16.69
N ASN A 62 11.42 1.27 16.25
CA ASN A 62 11.52 0.10 17.10
C ASN A 62 13.00 -0.26 17.30
N GLN A 63 13.52 0.01 18.49
CA GLN A 63 14.87 -0.39 18.89
C GLN A 63 14.91 -1.59 19.85
N VAL A 64 13.76 -2.15 20.24
CA VAL A 64 13.66 -3.12 21.35
C VAL A 64 14.00 -4.56 20.95
N SER A 65 14.36 -4.80 19.69
CA SER A 65 14.64 -6.15 19.18
C SER A 65 15.92 -6.23 18.35
N PHE A 66 16.80 -5.22 18.45
CA PHE A 66 18.08 -5.25 17.75
C PHE A 66 18.98 -6.38 18.24
N ASP A 67 18.99 -6.64 19.55
CA ASP A 67 19.74 -7.74 20.18
C ASP A 67 19.43 -9.11 19.56
N LEU A 68 18.16 -9.38 19.23
CA LEU A 68 17.74 -10.62 18.57
C LEU A 68 18.32 -10.75 17.16
N LEU A 69 18.33 -9.66 16.39
CA LEU A 69 18.90 -9.64 15.04
C LEU A 69 20.44 -9.71 15.07
N GLU A 70 21.07 -9.02 16.01
CA GLU A 70 22.52 -9.06 16.22
C GLU A 70 23.00 -10.45 16.63
N ALA A 71 22.27 -11.12 17.52
CA ALA A 71 22.54 -12.51 17.90
C ALA A 71 22.41 -13.44 16.68
N TYR A 72 21.32 -13.31 15.92
CA TYR A 72 21.12 -14.10 14.71
C TYR A 72 22.25 -13.90 13.69
N LEU A 73 22.65 -12.65 13.39
CA LEU A 73 23.71 -12.36 12.43
C LEU A 73 25.09 -12.88 12.89
N ARG A 74 25.33 -12.94 14.20
CA ARG A 74 26.56 -13.51 14.77
C ARG A 74 26.61 -15.03 14.58
N ASP A 75 25.48 -15.71 14.76
CA ASP A 75 25.35 -17.16 14.61
C ASP A 75 25.24 -17.60 13.15
N HIS A 76 24.86 -16.69 12.25
CA HIS A 76 24.66 -16.90 10.82
C HIS A 76 25.50 -15.97 9.94
N PRO A 77 26.84 -16.03 10.02
CA PRO A 77 27.72 -15.16 9.23
C PRO A 77 27.56 -15.36 7.71
N GLU A 78 27.07 -16.51 7.26
CA GLU A 78 26.71 -16.79 5.86
C GLU A 78 25.54 -15.94 5.34
N ALA A 79 24.68 -15.42 6.23
CA ALA A 79 23.58 -14.55 5.84
C ALA A 79 24.07 -13.15 5.43
N ALA A 80 25.20 -12.71 6.01
CA ALA A 80 25.85 -11.44 5.70
C ALA A 80 27.02 -11.59 4.72
N GLY A 81 27.66 -12.76 4.72
CA GLY A 81 28.78 -13.09 3.84
C GLY A 81 28.28 -13.54 2.46
N TRP A 82 28.75 -12.87 1.40
CA TRP A 82 28.50 -13.23 -0.01
C TRP A 82 29.17 -14.55 -0.46
N SER A 83 29.32 -15.50 0.45
CA SER A 83 30.18 -16.67 0.31
C SER A 83 29.69 -17.62 -0.79
N THR A 84 30.63 -18.06 -1.61
CA THR A 84 30.44 -18.86 -2.83
C THR A 84 30.16 -20.35 -2.58
N GLY A 85 29.70 -20.74 -1.38
CA GLY A 85 29.72 -22.16 -0.95
C GLY A 85 28.45 -22.74 -0.33
N GLY A 86 27.43 -21.94 -0.03
CA GLY A 86 26.19 -22.43 0.58
C GLY A 86 25.07 -22.57 -0.44
N ALA A 87 24.44 -23.75 -0.51
CA ALA A 87 23.29 -24.02 -1.37
C ALA A 87 22.06 -23.16 -0.96
N GLY A 88 22.02 -21.88 -1.35
CA GLY A 88 20.86 -21.01 -1.09
C GLY A 88 21.11 -19.51 -1.18
N ALA A 89 22.33 -19.02 -0.94
CA ALA A 89 22.68 -17.61 -1.08
C ALA A 89 23.35 -17.37 -2.44
N GLY A 90 22.81 -16.45 -3.25
CA GLY A 90 23.44 -16.06 -4.52
C GLY A 90 24.86 -15.54 -4.26
N SER A 91 25.78 -15.79 -5.18
CA SER A 91 27.13 -15.20 -5.08
C SER A 91 27.05 -13.67 -5.08
N PHE A 92 28.10 -12.99 -4.64
CA PHE A 92 28.21 -11.53 -4.80
C PHE A 92 27.86 -11.09 -6.23
N ARG A 93 28.38 -11.80 -7.24
CA ARG A 93 28.15 -11.47 -8.64
C ARG A 93 26.68 -11.65 -9.04
N ASP A 94 26.02 -12.72 -8.57
CA ASP A 94 24.61 -12.96 -8.88
C ASP A 94 23.73 -11.86 -8.29
N ASN A 95 23.99 -11.47 -7.04
CA ASN A 95 23.23 -10.39 -6.39
C ASN A 95 23.54 -9.01 -6.98
N ALA A 96 24.80 -8.73 -7.32
CA ALA A 96 25.19 -7.46 -7.93
C ALA A 96 24.60 -7.26 -9.34
N LEU A 97 24.37 -8.34 -10.08
CA LEU A 97 23.75 -8.30 -11.41
C LEU A 97 22.22 -8.40 -11.36
N PHE A 98 21.65 -8.83 -10.24
CA PHE A 98 20.22 -9.02 -10.08
C PHE A 98 19.49 -7.67 -10.13
N GLN A 99 18.63 -7.52 -11.15
CA GLN A 99 17.88 -6.29 -11.42
C GLN A 99 16.43 -6.57 -11.87
N ASP A 100 15.97 -7.82 -11.71
CA ASP A 100 14.60 -8.18 -12.05
C ASP A 100 13.62 -7.49 -11.09
N TYR A 101 12.72 -6.70 -11.66
CA TYR A 101 11.68 -5.94 -10.97
C TYR A 101 10.65 -6.82 -10.23
N HIS A 102 10.56 -8.12 -10.53
CA HIS A 102 9.80 -9.05 -9.68
C HIS A 102 10.45 -9.24 -8.30
N GLY A 103 11.74 -8.94 -8.15
CA GLY A 103 12.48 -9.22 -6.93
C GLY A 103 12.86 -10.70 -6.78
N LEU A 104 13.83 -10.97 -5.90
CA LEU A 104 14.31 -12.32 -5.63
C LEU A 104 13.16 -13.24 -5.21
N LYS A 105 12.95 -14.33 -5.95
CA LYS A 105 11.85 -15.28 -5.68
C LYS A 105 11.94 -15.89 -4.29
N SER A 106 13.15 -16.15 -3.80
CA SER A 106 13.41 -16.62 -2.43
C SER A 106 12.92 -15.60 -1.40
N PHE A 107 13.20 -14.31 -1.62
CA PHE A 107 12.78 -13.23 -0.75
C PHE A 107 11.25 -13.03 -0.77
N ARG A 108 10.61 -13.04 -1.95
CA ARG A 108 9.14 -13.00 -2.03
C ARG A 108 8.45 -14.15 -1.29
N LYS A 109 8.99 -15.37 -1.39
CA LYS A 109 8.51 -16.53 -0.62
C LYS A 109 8.68 -16.34 0.89
N ALA A 110 9.84 -15.82 1.31
CA ALA A 110 10.10 -15.52 2.72
C ALA A 110 9.11 -14.46 3.26
N MET A 111 8.88 -13.39 2.50
CA MET A 111 7.90 -12.35 2.84
C MET A 111 6.47 -12.90 2.93
N ALA A 112 6.02 -13.68 1.95
CA ALA A 112 4.70 -14.32 2.00
C ALA A 112 4.52 -15.19 3.25
N SER A 113 5.53 -15.99 3.57
CA SER A 113 5.55 -16.85 4.76
C SER A 113 5.52 -16.01 6.05
N PHE A 114 6.34 -14.96 6.13
CA PHE A 114 6.39 -14.06 7.29
C PHE A 114 5.07 -13.32 7.51
N MET A 115 4.47 -12.77 6.45
CA MET A 115 3.15 -12.12 6.51
C MET A 115 2.06 -13.09 6.99
N GLY A 116 2.08 -14.35 6.53
CA GLY A 116 1.18 -15.40 7.00
C GLY A 116 1.40 -15.75 8.48
N LYS A 117 2.66 -15.83 8.94
CA LYS A 117 3.01 -16.08 10.34
C LYS A 117 2.54 -14.97 11.27
N ILE A 118 2.72 -13.70 10.91
CA ILE A 118 2.21 -12.54 11.68
C ILE A 118 0.70 -12.66 11.92
N ARG A 119 -0.05 -13.18 10.94
CA ARG A 119 -1.50 -13.38 11.01
C ARG A 119 -1.90 -14.74 11.61
N GLY A 120 -0.97 -15.43 12.29
CA GLY A 120 -1.21 -16.73 12.92
C GLY A 120 -1.64 -17.83 11.94
N GLY A 121 -1.25 -17.73 10.66
CA GLY A 121 -1.64 -18.68 9.62
C GLY A 121 -3.11 -18.57 9.16
N LYS A 122 -3.84 -17.52 9.57
CA LYS A 122 -5.25 -17.30 9.22
C LYS A 122 -5.43 -16.77 7.78
N ALA A 123 -4.37 -16.26 7.17
CA ALA A 123 -4.33 -15.78 5.79
C ALA A 123 -3.10 -16.32 5.05
N ARG A 124 -3.25 -16.63 3.76
CA ARG A 124 -2.14 -17.04 2.86
C ARG A 124 -1.88 -15.99 1.79
N PHE A 125 -0.61 -15.77 1.49
CA PHE A 125 -0.17 -14.83 0.46
C PHE A 125 0.53 -15.59 -0.65
N ASP A 126 0.12 -15.34 -1.90
CA ASP A 126 0.81 -15.85 -3.08
C ASP A 126 2.07 -14.99 -3.33
N PRO A 127 3.29 -15.57 -3.34
CA PRO A 127 4.50 -14.84 -3.64
C PRO A 127 4.48 -14.16 -5.02
N ASP A 128 3.70 -14.64 -5.97
CA ASP A 128 3.59 -14.03 -7.31
C ASP A 128 2.69 -12.78 -7.32
N HIS A 129 1.95 -12.52 -6.24
CA HIS A 129 1.22 -11.27 -6.02
C HIS A 129 1.99 -10.27 -5.12
N ILE A 130 3.22 -10.60 -4.70
CA ILE A 130 4.05 -9.70 -3.90
C ILE A 130 4.96 -8.89 -4.83
N VAL A 131 4.77 -7.58 -4.79
CA VAL A 131 5.66 -6.60 -5.43
C VAL A 131 6.45 -5.88 -4.34
N LEU A 132 7.77 -5.81 -4.51
CA LEU A 132 8.66 -5.15 -3.57
C LEU A 132 8.84 -3.68 -3.95
N THR A 133 8.84 -2.81 -2.95
CA THR A 133 9.09 -1.37 -3.13
C THR A 133 10.17 -0.92 -2.15
N ALA A 134 10.75 0.26 -2.41
CA ALA A 134 11.68 0.91 -1.48
C ALA A 134 10.94 1.50 -0.27
N GLY A 135 10.42 0.62 0.58
CA GLY A 135 9.63 0.96 1.77
C GLY A 135 8.15 1.26 1.49
N ALA A 136 7.40 1.48 2.58
CA ALA A 136 5.96 1.75 2.52
C ALA A 136 5.63 3.09 1.87
N THR A 137 6.49 4.11 2.01
CA THR A 137 6.34 5.40 1.30
C THR A 137 6.23 5.20 -0.21
N ALA A 138 7.12 4.40 -0.82
CA ALA A 138 7.05 4.09 -2.24
C ALA A 138 5.84 3.21 -2.60
N ALA A 139 5.43 2.28 -1.73
CA ALA A 139 4.24 1.45 -1.95
C ALA A 139 2.95 2.28 -1.98
N ASN A 140 2.78 3.17 -1.01
CA ASN A 140 1.61 4.01 -0.86
C ASN A 140 1.45 5.00 -2.04
N GLU A 141 2.55 5.61 -2.47
CA GLU A 141 2.53 6.47 -3.65
C GLU A 141 2.24 5.66 -4.94
N LEU A 142 2.91 4.52 -5.13
CA LEU A 142 2.72 3.67 -6.31
C LEU A 142 1.28 3.15 -6.43
N LEU A 143 0.69 2.69 -5.32
CA LEU A 143 -0.72 2.30 -5.28
C LEU A 143 -1.64 3.47 -5.65
N THR A 144 -1.31 4.68 -5.21
CA THR A 144 -2.08 5.87 -5.56
C THR A 144 -2.03 6.15 -7.06
N PHE A 145 -0.83 6.09 -7.67
CA PHE A 145 -0.68 6.20 -9.14
C PHE A 145 -1.46 5.14 -9.92
N ILE A 146 -1.57 3.92 -9.38
CA ILE A 146 -2.28 2.82 -10.06
C ILE A 146 -3.80 2.98 -9.97
N LEU A 147 -4.31 3.49 -8.85
CA LEU A 147 -5.74 3.43 -8.52
C LEU A 147 -6.50 4.73 -8.80
N ALA A 148 -5.79 5.86 -8.91
CA ALA A 148 -6.38 7.20 -9.01
C ALA A 148 -5.63 8.09 -10.01
N ASN A 149 -6.37 8.96 -10.70
CA ASN A 149 -5.80 10.01 -11.56
C ASN A 149 -5.60 11.31 -10.77
N PRO A 150 -4.76 12.24 -11.24
CA PRO A 150 -4.72 13.60 -10.69
C PRO A 150 -6.13 14.22 -10.63
N GLY A 151 -6.48 14.78 -9.47
CA GLY A 151 -7.81 15.33 -9.18
C GLY A 151 -8.80 14.35 -8.53
N ASP A 152 -8.59 13.04 -8.63
CA ASP A 152 -9.35 12.04 -7.88
C ASP A 152 -9.07 12.13 -6.37
N ALA A 153 -9.81 11.37 -5.55
CA ALA A 153 -9.66 11.37 -4.09
C ALA A 153 -9.52 9.97 -3.48
N LEU A 154 -8.75 9.88 -2.39
CA LEU A 154 -8.75 8.75 -1.46
C LEU A 154 -9.44 9.17 -0.15
N LEU A 155 -10.29 8.29 0.37
CA LEU A 155 -10.98 8.49 1.65
C LEU A 155 -10.12 7.91 2.79
N ILE A 156 -9.73 8.74 3.77
CA ILE A 156 -8.79 8.34 4.83
C ILE A 156 -9.34 8.70 6.21
N PRO A 157 -9.51 7.73 7.13
CA PRO A 157 -9.90 7.99 8.53
C PRO A 157 -8.96 8.95 9.26
N THR A 158 -9.53 9.93 9.96
CA THR A 158 -8.75 10.82 10.85
C THR A 158 -8.81 10.37 12.31
N PRO A 159 -7.72 10.45 13.08
CA PRO A 159 -6.39 10.90 12.68
C PRO A 159 -5.64 9.83 11.86
N TYR A 160 -4.74 10.27 10.98
CA TYR A 160 -3.90 9.42 10.14
C TYR A 160 -2.43 9.84 10.19
N TYR A 161 -1.54 9.00 9.64
CA TYR A 161 -0.12 9.27 9.48
C TYR A 161 0.15 10.52 8.62
N PRO A 162 0.74 11.61 9.17
CA PRO A 162 0.93 12.87 8.44
C PRO A 162 1.71 12.76 7.13
N GLY A 163 2.62 11.77 7.01
CA GLY A 163 3.36 11.56 5.77
C GLY A 163 2.48 11.19 4.57
N PHE A 164 1.22 10.76 4.79
CA PHE A 164 0.27 10.56 3.69
C PHE A 164 -0.02 11.83 2.89
N ASP A 165 0.01 13.01 3.51
CA ASP A 165 -0.19 14.26 2.78
C ASP A 165 0.89 14.47 1.71
N ARG A 166 2.13 14.04 1.96
CA ARG A 166 3.20 14.03 0.96
C ARG A 166 3.08 12.82 0.03
N ASP A 167 3.09 11.63 0.61
CA ASP A 167 3.25 10.35 -0.10
C ASP A 167 2.10 10.09 -1.10
N LEU A 168 0.87 10.53 -0.77
CA LEU A 168 -0.31 10.26 -1.58
C LEU A 168 -0.70 11.42 -2.50
N ARG A 169 -0.16 12.64 -2.32
CA ARG A 169 -0.64 13.85 -3.02
C ARG A 169 0.43 14.55 -3.86
N TRP A 170 1.65 14.66 -3.35
CA TRP A 170 2.64 15.60 -3.89
C TRP A 170 2.96 15.38 -5.37
N ARG A 171 3.26 14.13 -5.76
CA ARG A 171 3.58 13.79 -7.17
C ARG A 171 2.39 13.22 -7.94
N THR A 172 1.39 12.70 -7.24
CA THR A 172 0.22 12.02 -7.83
C THR A 172 -0.86 13.02 -8.25
N GLY A 173 -0.92 14.20 -7.62
CA GLY A 173 -2.01 15.16 -7.79
C GLY A 173 -3.36 14.66 -7.25
N VAL A 174 -3.36 13.57 -6.48
CA VAL A 174 -4.55 12.99 -5.86
C VAL A 174 -4.87 13.72 -4.55
N ASN A 175 -6.15 13.81 -4.22
CA ASN A 175 -6.64 14.45 -3.01
C ASN A 175 -6.86 13.44 -1.88
N ILE A 176 -6.77 13.91 -0.64
CA ILE A 176 -7.22 13.18 0.54
C ILE A 176 -8.53 13.82 0.99
N VAL A 177 -9.57 13.00 1.15
CA VAL A 177 -10.84 13.42 1.77
C VAL A 177 -10.96 12.73 3.13
N PRO A 178 -10.99 13.50 4.23
CA PRO A 178 -10.91 12.95 5.57
C PRO A 178 -12.22 12.30 6.00
N VAL A 179 -12.16 11.03 6.38
CA VAL A 179 -13.26 10.31 7.05
C VAL A 179 -13.18 10.64 8.53
N ARG A 180 -14.00 11.60 8.97
CA ARG A 180 -13.94 12.13 10.35
C ARG A 180 -14.34 11.05 11.36
N CYS A 181 -13.42 10.73 12.27
CA CYS A 181 -13.66 9.88 13.43
C CYS A 181 -13.46 10.72 14.69
N ASP A 182 -14.24 10.43 15.73
CA ASP A 182 -14.28 11.22 16.96
C ASP A 182 -13.94 10.38 18.20
N SER A 183 -13.58 11.06 19.28
CA SER A 183 -13.22 10.40 20.53
C SER A 183 -14.40 9.73 21.24
N ALA A 184 -15.66 10.10 20.95
CA ALA A 184 -16.82 9.57 21.64
C ALA A 184 -17.04 8.07 21.37
N ASN A 185 -16.55 7.55 20.25
CA ASN A 185 -16.55 6.12 19.94
C ASN A 185 -15.15 5.47 19.95
N GLY A 186 -14.13 6.20 20.42
CA GLY A 186 -12.73 5.76 20.40
C GLY A 186 -12.11 5.78 18.99
N PHE A 187 -12.41 6.83 18.21
CA PHE A 187 -11.92 7.06 16.85
C PHE A 187 -12.18 5.91 15.87
N GLN A 188 -13.25 5.15 16.11
CA GLN A 188 -13.64 4.08 15.20
C GLN A 188 -14.31 4.67 13.97
N VAL A 189 -13.90 4.18 12.80
CA VAL A 189 -14.57 4.47 11.53
C VAL A 189 -16.05 4.12 11.64
N THR A 190 -16.93 4.84 10.94
CA THR A 190 -18.34 4.47 10.83
C THR A 190 -18.77 4.52 9.37
N VAL A 191 -19.78 3.71 9.01
CA VAL A 191 -20.37 3.76 7.66
C VAL A 191 -20.94 5.14 7.35
N ALA A 192 -21.50 5.83 8.35
CA ALA A 192 -22.01 7.19 8.18
C ALA A 192 -20.88 8.18 7.86
N ALA A 193 -19.75 8.10 8.55
CA ALA A 193 -18.59 8.95 8.26
C ALA A 193 -17.98 8.65 6.88
N LEU A 194 -17.92 7.37 6.48
CA LEU A 194 -17.49 6.98 5.14
C LEU A 194 -18.41 7.54 4.06
N GLN A 195 -19.72 7.43 4.25
CA GLN A 195 -20.71 7.97 3.31
C GLN A 195 -20.61 9.49 3.21
N ALA A 196 -20.49 10.19 4.35
CA ALA A 196 -20.35 11.63 4.37
C ALA A 196 -19.10 12.10 3.60
N ALA A 197 -17.95 11.45 3.80
CA ALA A 197 -16.72 11.77 3.07
C ALA A 197 -16.83 11.46 1.57
N TYR A 198 -17.51 10.37 1.21
CA TYR A 198 -17.77 10.03 -0.19
C TYR A 198 -18.66 11.07 -0.87
N ASP A 199 -19.73 11.50 -0.20
CA ASP A 199 -20.66 12.52 -0.70
C ASP A 199 -19.98 13.91 -0.77
N GLU A 200 -19.12 14.24 0.19
CA GLU A 200 -18.30 15.47 0.17
C GLU A 200 -17.38 15.51 -1.06
N ALA A 201 -16.67 14.41 -1.34
CA ALA A 201 -15.83 14.30 -2.52
C ALA A 201 -16.64 14.55 -3.81
N ALA A 202 -17.80 13.89 -3.93
CA ALA A 202 -18.69 14.03 -5.08
C ALA A 202 -19.24 15.47 -5.23
N ALA A 203 -19.59 16.12 -4.12
CA ALA A 203 -20.15 17.48 -4.12
C ALA A 203 -19.18 18.53 -4.70
N VAL A 204 -17.88 18.32 -4.57
CA VAL A 204 -16.83 19.20 -5.13
C VAL A 204 -16.24 18.67 -6.45
N GLY A 205 -16.89 17.68 -7.06
CA GLY A 205 -16.52 17.14 -8.37
C GLY A 205 -15.32 16.18 -8.35
N MET A 206 -14.90 15.70 -7.18
CA MET A 206 -13.86 14.68 -7.06
C MET A 206 -14.47 13.28 -7.13
N ARG A 207 -13.77 12.35 -7.78
CA ARG A 207 -14.15 10.93 -7.77
C ARG A 207 -13.38 10.21 -6.67
N ALA A 208 -14.08 9.68 -5.68
CA ALA A 208 -13.47 8.77 -4.70
C ALA A 208 -13.04 7.46 -5.39
N ARG A 209 -11.79 7.04 -5.19
CA ARG A 209 -11.19 5.85 -5.84
C ARG A 209 -10.87 4.72 -4.88
N ALA A 210 -10.53 5.05 -3.64
CA ALA A 210 -10.30 4.06 -2.61
C ALA A 210 -10.61 4.59 -1.22
N VAL A 211 -10.86 3.68 -0.29
CA VAL A 211 -10.66 3.91 1.14
C VAL A 211 -9.25 3.42 1.49
N LEU A 212 -8.44 4.23 2.17
CA LEU A 212 -7.16 3.81 2.74
C LEU A 212 -7.27 3.80 4.26
N ILE A 213 -7.02 2.65 4.87
CA ILE A 213 -6.95 2.50 6.33
C ILE A 213 -5.55 2.08 6.76
N THR A 214 -5.17 2.44 7.98
CA THR A 214 -3.95 1.95 8.64
C THR A 214 -4.37 1.04 9.80
N ASN A 215 -3.98 -0.23 9.77
CA ASN A 215 -4.41 -1.25 10.72
C ASN A 215 -3.27 -2.22 11.09
N PRO A 216 -2.69 -2.16 12.30
CA PRO A 216 -3.00 -1.22 13.40
C PRO A 216 -2.77 0.24 13.05
N SER A 217 -3.54 1.13 13.68
CA SER A 217 -3.53 2.57 13.36
C SER A 217 -2.29 3.30 13.89
N ASN A 218 -1.71 4.14 13.02
CA ASN A 218 -0.87 5.27 13.41
C ASN A 218 -1.72 6.55 13.21
N PRO A 219 -1.98 7.35 14.25
CA PRO A 219 -1.29 7.40 15.55
C PRO A 219 -1.99 6.68 16.71
N LEU A 220 -3.14 6.03 16.51
CA LEU A 220 -3.97 5.58 17.64
C LEU A 220 -3.40 4.40 18.43
N GLY A 221 -2.52 3.59 17.82
CA GLY A 221 -1.98 2.37 18.45
C GLY A 221 -3.01 1.26 18.63
N THR A 222 -4.16 1.34 17.94
CA THR A 222 -5.26 0.38 18.06
C THR A 222 -5.49 -0.41 16.78
N THR A 223 -5.87 -1.68 16.91
CA THR A 223 -6.38 -2.50 15.80
C THR A 223 -7.83 -2.14 15.46
N VAL A 224 -8.19 -2.23 14.18
CA VAL A 224 -9.56 -2.04 13.72
C VAL A 224 -10.40 -3.28 14.07
N ARG A 225 -11.60 -3.06 14.63
CA ARG A 225 -12.51 -4.16 14.99
C ARG A 225 -12.99 -4.91 13.74
N ARG A 226 -13.12 -6.24 13.83
CA ARG A 226 -13.62 -7.10 12.75
C ARG A 226 -14.89 -6.58 12.08
N LYS A 227 -15.90 -6.21 12.88
CA LYS A 227 -17.18 -5.70 12.35
C LYS A 227 -16.96 -4.47 11.46
N MET A 228 -16.04 -3.59 11.85
CA MET A 228 -15.74 -2.39 11.09
C MET A 228 -15.05 -2.70 9.76
N LEU A 229 -14.13 -3.66 9.74
CA LEU A 229 -13.54 -4.12 8.49
C LEU A 229 -14.58 -4.75 7.56
N ASP A 230 -15.54 -5.51 8.10
CA ASP A 230 -16.67 -6.03 7.31
C ASP A 230 -17.55 -4.89 6.75
N ASP A 231 -17.86 -3.88 7.56
CA ASP A 231 -18.63 -2.70 7.15
C ASP A 231 -17.90 -1.89 6.05
N ILE A 232 -16.57 -1.72 6.16
CA ILE A 232 -15.72 -1.07 5.15
C ILE A 232 -15.72 -1.89 3.85
N LEU A 233 -15.52 -3.21 3.93
CA LEU A 233 -15.55 -4.10 2.76
C LEU A 233 -16.89 -4.00 2.02
N ASP A 234 -18.00 -3.93 2.75
CA ASP A 234 -19.32 -3.78 2.16
C ASP A 234 -19.54 -2.37 1.59
N PHE A 235 -18.99 -1.33 2.21
CA PHE A 235 -19.00 0.03 1.69
C PHE A 235 -18.23 0.15 0.36
N VAL A 236 -16.98 -0.33 0.30
CA VAL A 236 -16.17 -0.24 -0.93
C VAL A 236 -16.76 -1.08 -2.05
N SER A 237 -17.33 -2.25 -1.73
CA SER A 237 -17.98 -3.12 -2.72
C SER A 237 -19.25 -2.49 -3.29
N ARG A 238 -20.04 -1.78 -2.47
CA ARG A 238 -21.28 -1.11 -2.92
C ARG A 238 -21.00 0.09 -3.82
N ASN A 239 -19.91 0.80 -3.56
CA ASN A 239 -19.54 2.02 -4.29
C ASN A 239 -18.56 1.77 -5.44
N ASP A 240 -18.18 0.51 -5.70
CA ASP A 240 -17.22 0.10 -6.73
C ASP A 240 -15.88 0.88 -6.64
N ILE A 241 -15.35 0.97 -5.43
CA ILE A 241 -14.05 1.60 -5.12
C ILE A 241 -13.11 0.59 -4.44
N HIS A 242 -11.82 0.92 -4.40
CA HIS A 242 -10.80 0.06 -3.81
C HIS A 242 -10.73 0.17 -2.27
N LEU A 243 -10.10 -0.82 -1.64
CA LEU A 243 -9.65 -0.75 -0.25
C LEU A 243 -8.14 -0.96 -0.21
N ILE A 244 -7.41 0.00 0.34
CA ILE A 244 -6.00 -0.13 0.70
C ILE A 244 -5.94 -0.31 2.23
N SER A 245 -5.28 -1.38 2.68
CA SER A 245 -5.04 -1.62 4.10
C SER A 245 -3.54 -1.58 4.35
N ASP A 246 -3.07 -0.45 4.86
CA ASP A 246 -1.69 -0.29 5.32
C ASP A 246 -1.56 -1.05 6.66
N GLU A 247 -0.99 -2.25 6.58
CA GLU A 247 -0.78 -3.14 7.72
C GLU A 247 0.69 -3.17 8.18
N ILE A 248 1.42 -2.06 8.03
CA ILE A 248 2.85 -1.95 8.41
C ILE A 248 3.10 -2.31 9.88
N TYR A 249 2.16 -1.99 10.77
CA TYR A 249 2.21 -2.30 12.21
C TYR A 249 1.65 -3.70 12.56
N SER A 250 1.36 -4.56 11.60
CA SER A 250 0.72 -5.87 11.86
C SER A 250 1.52 -6.77 12.81
N GLY A 251 2.85 -6.64 12.84
CA GLY A 251 3.74 -7.37 13.73
C GLY A 251 3.92 -6.77 15.13
N SER A 252 3.30 -5.61 15.43
CA SER A 252 3.50 -4.89 16.69
C SER A 252 2.28 -4.93 17.61
N VAL A 253 1.38 -5.91 17.46
CA VAL A 253 0.26 -6.11 18.39
C VAL A 253 0.76 -6.87 19.61
N PHE A 254 0.77 -6.20 20.76
CA PHE A 254 1.27 -6.72 22.03
C PHE A 254 0.18 -6.93 23.09
N ALA A 255 -1.06 -6.53 22.80
CA ALA A 255 -2.20 -6.68 23.70
C ALA A 255 -3.49 -6.95 22.92
N ALA A 256 -4.46 -7.58 23.58
CA ALA A 256 -5.78 -7.83 23.02
C ALA A 256 -6.53 -6.49 22.73
N PRO A 257 -7.42 -6.46 21.72
CA PRO A 257 -7.77 -7.57 20.83
C PRO A 257 -6.68 -7.85 19.77
N ASP A 258 -6.59 -9.11 19.34
CA ASP A 258 -5.67 -9.52 18.27
C ASP A 258 -5.92 -8.75 16.96
N LEU A 259 -4.89 -8.66 16.13
CA LEU A 259 -5.02 -8.20 14.75
C LEU A 259 -6.06 -9.05 13.99
N VAL A 260 -6.93 -8.37 13.26
CA VAL A 260 -7.70 -8.96 12.16
C VAL A 260 -7.23 -8.29 10.88
N SER A 261 -6.54 -9.03 10.02
CA SER A 261 -6.14 -8.54 8.71
C SER A 261 -7.31 -8.58 7.72
N VAL A 262 -7.34 -7.64 6.78
CA VAL A 262 -8.33 -7.65 5.68
C VAL A 262 -8.22 -8.95 4.86
N ALA A 263 -7.01 -9.49 4.72
CA ALA A 263 -6.77 -10.75 4.01
C ALA A 263 -7.53 -11.93 4.64
N GLU A 264 -7.62 -11.98 5.98
CA GLU A 264 -8.36 -13.04 6.69
C GLU A 264 -9.86 -13.00 6.36
N LEU A 265 -10.42 -11.79 6.26
CA LEU A 265 -11.84 -11.59 5.93
C LEU A 265 -12.14 -11.96 4.48
N VAL A 266 -11.28 -11.54 3.55
CA VAL A 266 -11.41 -11.89 2.12
C VAL A 266 -11.32 -13.40 1.94
N GLU A 267 -10.37 -14.07 2.58
CA GLU A 267 -10.21 -15.53 2.50
C GLU A 267 -11.44 -16.25 3.09
N ALA A 268 -11.97 -15.78 4.22
CA ALA A 268 -13.20 -16.31 4.81
C ALA A 268 -14.43 -16.11 3.91
N ARG A 269 -14.58 -14.94 3.28
CA ARG A 269 -15.67 -14.64 2.34
C ARG A 269 -15.57 -15.49 1.07
N GLY A 270 -14.37 -15.70 0.53
CA GLY A 270 -14.11 -16.58 -0.61
C GLY A 270 -14.54 -18.02 -0.35
N ARG A 271 -14.13 -18.60 0.80
CA ARG A 271 -14.53 -19.95 1.21
C ARG A 271 -16.06 -20.09 1.35
N ARG A 272 -16.75 -19.07 1.86
CA ARG A 272 -18.23 -19.06 1.94
C ARG A 272 -18.91 -19.05 0.57
N ARG A 273 -18.36 -18.31 -0.41
CA ARG A 273 -18.87 -18.32 -1.80
C ARG A 273 -18.69 -19.68 -2.48
N HIS A 274 -17.58 -20.38 -2.25
CA HIS A 274 -17.37 -21.73 -2.76
C HIS A 274 -18.27 -22.80 -2.10
N ARG A 275 -18.78 -22.54 -0.89
CA ARG A 275 -19.71 -23.43 -0.18
C ARG A 275 -21.19 -23.20 -0.50
N ARG A 276 -21.55 -22.10 -1.17
CA ARG A 276 -22.93 -21.88 -1.63
C ARG A 276 -23.09 -22.45 -3.05
N PRO A 277 -24.07 -23.36 -3.31
CA PRO A 277 -24.37 -23.75 -4.68
C PRO A 277 -24.75 -22.48 -5.47
N ARG A 278 -24.14 -22.29 -6.63
CA ARG A 278 -24.48 -21.17 -7.52
C ARG A 278 -25.96 -21.30 -7.89
N PRO A 279 -26.82 -20.29 -7.65
CA PRO A 279 -28.15 -20.32 -8.25
C PRO A 279 -27.97 -20.34 -9.76
N HIS A 280 -28.61 -21.31 -10.43
CA HIS A 280 -28.61 -21.43 -11.88
C HIS A 280 -29.07 -20.10 -12.47
N ARG A 281 -28.17 -19.37 -13.13
CA ARG A 281 -28.55 -18.26 -14.01
C ARG A 281 -29.28 -18.91 -15.19
N LEU A 282 -30.60 -18.82 -15.19
CA LEU A 282 -31.40 -19.09 -16.38
C LEU A 282 -30.92 -18.14 -17.49
N GLN A 283 -30.33 -18.71 -18.55
CA GLN A 283 -30.12 -17.98 -19.79
C GLN A 283 -31.50 -17.64 -20.39
N PRO A 284 -31.68 -16.44 -20.97
CA PRO A 284 -32.89 -16.16 -21.73
C PRO A 284 -32.93 -17.10 -22.94
N LEU A 285 -33.99 -17.90 -23.05
CA LEU A 285 -34.33 -18.65 -24.25
C LEU A 285 -34.48 -17.65 -25.41
N GLN A 286 -33.59 -17.73 -26.40
CA GLN A 286 -33.82 -17.09 -27.69
C GLN A 286 -35.03 -17.78 -28.33
N GLY A 287 -36.09 -17.01 -28.59
CA GLY A 287 -37.30 -17.49 -29.23
C GLY A 287 -37.07 -17.97 -30.67
N PRO A 288 -37.91 -18.88 -31.19
CA PRO A 288 -37.72 -19.46 -32.51
C PRO A 288 -38.00 -18.44 -33.63
N GLY A 289 -37.03 -18.27 -34.53
CA GLY A 289 -37.21 -17.58 -35.81
C GLY A 289 -38.05 -18.43 -36.80
N PRO A 290 -38.68 -17.79 -37.80
CA PRO A 290 -39.69 -18.42 -38.65
C PRO A 290 -39.11 -19.43 -39.66
N PRO A 291 -39.90 -20.43 -40.10
CA PRO A 291 -39.42 -21.53 -40.94
C PRO A 291 -39.60 -21.24 -42.44
N GLY A 292 -38.69 -21.80 -43.25
CA GLY A 292 -38.97 -22.14 -44.65
C GLY A 292 -37.89 -21.76 -45.65
N GLY A 293 -37.31 -22.75 -46.34
CA GLY A 293 -36.47 -22.55 -47.52
C GLY A 293 -35.51 -23.71 -47.80
N SER A 294 -35.95 -24.66 -48.60
CA SER A 294 -35.32 -25.95 -48.94
C SER A 294 -34.04 -25.90 -49.79
N ALA A 295 -33.17 -26.91 -49.58
CA ALA A 295 -32.33 -27.68 -50.54
C ALA A 295 -31.52 -26.92 -51.61
N SER A 296 -30.21 -27.13 -51.81
CA SER A 296 -29.53 -28.38 -52.18
C SER A 296 -28.02 -28.03 -52.36
N ALA A 297 -27.10 -28.75 -51.71
CA ALA A 297 -26.18 -29.73 -52.32
C ALA A 297 -25.57 -29.34 -53.68
N TRP A 298 -24.30 -28.91 -53.70
CA TRP A 298 -23.31 -29.29 -54.73
C TRP A 298 -21.91 -29.36 -54.11
N SER A 299 -21.24 -30.46 -54.43
CA SER A 299 -19.92 -30.95 -54.02
C SER A 299 -18.77 -30.32 -54.82
N THR A 300 -17.64 -30.10 -54.12
CA THR A 300 -16.18 -30.17 -54.46
C THR A 300 -15.69 -30.54 -55.88
N PRO A 301 -14.39 -30.40 -56.30
CA PRO A 301 -13.16 -29.99 -55.56
C PRO A 301 -12.13 -29.09 -56.33
N THR A 302 -11.07 -28.69 -55.60
CA THR A 302 -9.66 -28.37 -55.97
C THR A 302 -9.22 -28.05 -57.41
N THR A 303 -8.42 -26.97 -57.56
CA THR A 303 -7.06 -26.99 -58.18
C THR A 303 -6.29 -25.67 -57.91
N THR A 304 -5.06 -25.80 -57.41
CA THR A 304 -3.91 -24.86 -57.46
C THR A 304 -3.28 -24.80 -58.88
N PRO A 305 -2.18 -24.05 -59.14
CA PRO A 305 -1.87 -22.64 -58.84
C PRO A 305 -1.30 -21.90 -60.09
N SER A 306 -1.09 -20.58 -59.98
CA SER A 306 -0.03 -19.80 -60.63
C SER A 306 0.24 -18.56 -59.78
#